data_AF-A0A528CLX4-F1
#
_entry.id   AF-A0A528CLX4-F1
#
_cell.length_a   1.000
_cell.length_b   1.000
_cell.length_c   1.000
_cell.angle_alpha   90.00
_cell.angle_beta   90.00
_cell.angle_gamma   90.00
#
_symmetry.space_group_name_H-M   'P 1'
#
loop_
_entity.id
_entity.type
_entity.pdbx_description
1 polymer ?
#
loop_
_entity_poly.entity_id
_entity_poly.type
_entity_poly.pdbx_seq_one_letter_code
_entity_poly.pdbx_strand_id
1 'polypeptide(L)'
;LIVQARLAETFQRSGSFAGVGKPGEGLAIDYQVIVEVRSFEVRVDGGEHAEVELFVRILNDRNGEVRASKSFNATAPVSGSGNQAYVDAL
;
A
#
# COMPACT_ATOMS: atom_id res chain seq x y z
N LEU A 1 -2.17 8.84 -6.56
CA LEU A 1 -1.47 7.87 -5.68
C LEU A 1 -2.41 6.73 -5.31
N ILE A 2 -2.46 5.66 -6.13
CA ILE A 2 -3.43 4.55 -5.94
C ILE A 2 -3.15 3.75 -4.67
N VAL A 3 -1.89 3.41 -4.39
CA VAL A 3 -1.49 2.65 -3.18
C VAL A 3 -1.92 3.36 -1.91
N GLN A 4 -1.62 4.67 -1.78
CA GLN A 4 -2.03 5.47 -0.62
C GLN A 4 -3.56 5.54 -0.48
N ALA A 5 -4.28 5.72 -1.59
CA ALA A 5 -5.74 5.79 -1.58
C ALA A 5 -6.36 4.46 -1.14
N ARG A 6 -5.89 3.33 -1.68
CA ARG A 6 -6.35 1.98 -1.30
C ARG A 6 -6.05 1.65 0.16
N LEU A 7 -4.88 2.05 0.66
CA LEU A 7 -4.55 1.87 2.08
C LEU A 7 -5.49 2.67 2.99
N ALA A 8 -5.70 3.96 2.70
CA ALA A 8 -6.61 4.80 3.46
C ALA A 8 -8.04 4.23 3.44
N GLU A 9 -8.55 3.87 2.25
CA GLU A 9 -9.85 3.24 2.08
C GLU A 9 -9.97 1.93 2.88
N THR A 10 -8.95 1.08 2.84
CA THR A 10 -8.92 -0.20 3.56
C THR A 10 -8.97 0.00 5.08
N PHE A 11 -8.14 0.90 5.61
CA PHE A 11 -8.12 1.19 7.05
C PHE A 11 -9.42 1.84 7.51
N GLN A 12 -9.99 2.77 6.74
CA GLN A 12 -11.29 3.37 7.03
C GLN A 12 -12.42 2.32 7.03
N ARG A 13 -12.45 1.43 6.03
CA ARG A 13 -13.47 0.38 5.93
C ARG A 13 -13.33 -0.72 6.97
N SER A 14 -12.12 -0.95 7.47
CA SER A 14 -11.88 -1.99 8.49
C SER A 14 -12.64 -1.74 9.81
N GLY A 15 -13.04 -0.49 10.08
CA GLY A 15 -13.66 -0.09 11.35
C GLY A 15 -12.79 -0.31 12.60
N SER A 16 -11.52 -0.71 12.42
CA SER A 16 -10.62 -1.13 13.50
C SER A 16 -9.89 0.04 14.15
N PHE A 17 -10.05 1.26 13.62
CA PHE A 17 -9.36 2.47 14.06
C PHE A 17 -10.37 3.58 14.32
N ALA A 18 -10.21 4.29 15.43
CA ALA A 18 -11.11 5.38 15.83
C ALA A 18 -11.11 6.56 14.84
N GLY A 19 -10.02 6.73 14.08
CA GLY A 19 -9.90 7.74 13.03
C GLY A 19 -8.78 7.38 12.06
N VAL A 20 -9.06 7.56 10.77
CA VAL A 20 -8.09 7.38 9.69
C VAL A 20 -8.26 8.54 8.73
N GLY A 21 -7.19 9.26 8.49
CA GLY A 21 -7.16 10.34 7.51
C GLY A 21 -5.77 10.53 6.94
N LYS A 22 -5.66 11.53 6.07
CA LYS A 22 -4.46 11.87 5.33
C LYS A 22 -3.69 12.98 6.06
N PRO A 23 -2.37 13.05 5.86
CA PRO A 23 -1.58 14.18 6.36
C PRO A 23 -2.20 15.52 5.92
N GLY A 24 -2.33 16.46 6.86
CA GLY A 24 -2.89 17.79 6.60
C GLY A 24 -4.41 17.94 6.83
N GLU A 25 -5.14 16.87 7.14
CA GLU A 25 -6.59 16.92 7.43
C GLU A 25 -6.92 17.42 8.86
N GLY A 26 -5.94 17.94 9.60
CA GLY A 26 -6.15 18.51 10.95
C GLY A 26 -6.48 17.47 12.03
N LEU A 27 -6.22 16.19 11.76
CA LEU A 27 -6.44 15.11 12.72
C LEU A 27 -5.28 15.05 13.73
N ALA A 28 -5.62 14.80 14.99
CA ALA A 28 -4.64 14.39 15.99
C ALA A 28 -4.30 12.91 15.74
N ILE A 29 -3.16 12.66 15.09
CA ILE A 29 -2.72 11.33 14.69
C ILE A 29 -1.73 10.78 15.71
N ASP A 30 -1.96 9.57 16.23
CA ASP A 30 -0.99 8.88 17.10
C ASP A 30 0.15 8.23 16.30
N TYR A 31 -0.19 7.68 15.13
CA TYR A 31 0.72 6.92 14.29
C TYR A 31 0.56 7.24 12.81
N GLN A 32 1.69 7.41 12.12
CA GLN A 32 1.74 7.56 10.67
C GLN A 32 2.18 6.26 10.01
N VAL A 33 1.52 5.88 8.91
CA VAL A 33 1.93 4.76 8.06
C VAL A 33 2.71 5.30 6.88
N ILE A 34 4.01 4.99 6.82
CA ILE A 34 4.89 5.37 5.71
C ILE A 34 5.06 4.15 4.81
N VAL A 35 4.75 4.30 3.52
CA VAL A 35 4.88 3.23 2.53
C VAL A 35 5.88 3.64 1.46
N GLU A 36 6.88 2.79 1.28
CA GLU A 36 7.83 2.84 0.17
C GLU A 36 7.46 1.74 -0.83
N VAL A 37 7.12 2.15 -2.05
CA VAL A 37 6.82 1.23 -3.15
C VAL A 37 8.15 0.83 -3.79
N ARG A 38 8.57 -0.42 -3.57
CA ARG A 38 9.82 -0.96 -4.12
C ARG A 38 9.62 -1.63 -5.47
N SER A 39 8.47 -2.27 -5.65
CA SER A 39 8.02 -2.82 -6.92
C SER A 39 6.52 -2.60 -7.08
N PHE A 40 6.10 -2.24 -8.28
CA PHE A 40 4.71 -2.13 -8.70
C PHE A 40 4.69 -2.26 -10.23
N GLU A 41 4.84 -3.50 -10.71
CA GLU A 41 5.11 -3.78 -12.12
C GLU A 41 4.43 -5.07 -12.59
N VAL A 42 4.35 -5.25 -13.90
CA VAL A 42 4.00 -6.53 -14.53
C VAL A 42 5.27 -7.07 -15.17
N ARG A 43 5.65 -8.28 -14.80
CA ARG A 43 6.75 -9.03 -15.41
C ARG A 43 6.20 -9.94 -16.49
N VAL A 44 6.83 -9.89 -17.66
CA VAL A 44 6.46 -10.69 -18.84
C VAL A 44 7.40 -11.89 -19.06
N ASP A 45 8.50 -11.95 -18.30
CA ASP A 45 9.48 -13.01 -18.41
C ASP A 45 9.01 -14.27 -17.64
N GLY A 46 8.87 -15.40 -18.35
CA GLY A 46 8.45 -16.67 -17.74
C GLY A 46 6.95 -16.84 -17.50
N GLY A 47 6.13 -15.94 -18.06
CA GLY A 47 4.67 -15.87 -17.86
C GLY A 47 4.27 -14.53 -17.26
N GLU A 48 3.18 -13.95 -17.73
CA GLU A 48 2.76 -12.60 -17.30
C GLU A 48 2.23 -12.61 -15.86
N HIS A 49 2.90 -11.88 -14.96
CA HIS A 49 2.48 -11.73 -13.57
C HIS A 49 2.73 -10.32 -13.05
N ALA A 50 1.79 -9.80 -12.26
CA ALA A 50 1.99 -8.59 -11.47
C ALA A 50 2.82 -8.90 -10.23
N GLU A 51 3.75 -8.01 -9.90
CA GLU A 51 4.57 -8.04 -8.70
C GLU A 51 4.46 -6.70 -7.97
N VAL A 52 4.19 -6.77 -6.67
CA VAL A 52 4.15 -5.60 -5.79
C VAL A 52 5.01 -5.89 -4.56
N GLU A 53 5.98 -5.02 -4.30
CA GLU A 53 6.74 -5.00 -3.06
C GLU A 53 6.57 -3.65 -2.38
N LEU A 54 6.11 -3.68 -1.13
CA LEU A 54 5.95 -2.51 -0.28
C LEU A 54 6.81 -2.66 0.97
N PHE A 55 7.62 -1.67 1.28
CA PHE A 55 8.22 -1.54 2.61
C PHE A 55 7.43 -0.54 3.44
N VAL A 56 6.84 -1.02 4.53
CA VAL A 56 5.94 -0.23 5.37
C VAL A 56 6.57 0.01 6.73
N ARG A 57 6.44 1.24 7.23
CA ARG A 57 6.87 1.66 8.56
C ARG A 57 5.72 2.32 9.30
N ILE A 58 5.64 2.06 10.61
CA ILE A 58 4.73 2.72 11.52
C ILE A 58 5.56 3.69 12.36
N LEU A 59 5.32 4.99 12.18
CA LEU A 59 5.97 6.06 12.91
C LEU A 59 5.07 6.53 14.04
N ASN A 60 5.62 6.74 15.24
CA ASN A 60 4.94 7.49 16.28
C ASN A 60 5.02 8.98 15.96
N ASP A 61 3.87 9.63 15.79
CA ASP A 61 3.79 11.04 15.35
C ASP A 61 4.41 12.00 16.38
N ARG A 62 4.32 11.66 17.67
CA ARG A 62 4.75 12.54 18.76
C ARG A 62 6.27 12.69 18.85
N ASN A 63 7.02 11.64 18.53
CA ASN A 63 8.48 11.59 18.74
C ASN A 63 9.27 11.17 17.48
N GLY A 64 8.61 10.81 16.39
CA GLY A 64 9.25 10.38 15.14
C GLY A 64 9.91 9.00 15.23
N GLU A 65 9.62 8.20 16.25
CA GLU A 65 10.20 6.87 16.40
C GLU A 65 9.52 5.84 15.49
N VAL A 66 10.30 5.01 14.81
CA VAL A 66 9.76 3.87 14.06
C VAL A 66 9.42 2.75 15.03
N ARG A 67 8.13 2.49 15.22
CA ARG A 67 7.61 1.48 16.16
C ARG A 67 7.64 0.07 15.57
N ALA A 68 7.45 -0.04 14.27
CA ALA A 68 7.53 -1.28 13.53
C ALA A 68 7.82 -1.02 12.06
N SER A 69 8.44 -2.00 11.41
CA SER A 69 8.63 -2.00 9.97
C SER A 69 8.47 -3.42 9.42
N LYS A 70 7.97 -3.52 8.19
CA LYS A 70 7.79 -4.80 7.51
C LYS A 70 7.76 -4.63 5.99
N SER A 71 8.42 -5.55 5.28
CA SER A 71 8.22 -5.71 3.84
C SER A 71 7.04 -6.63 3.58
N PHE A 72 6.22 -6.24 2.62
CA PHE A 72 5.11 -7.02 2.06
C PHE A 72 5.41 -7.27 0.58
N ASN A 73 5.27 -8.51 0.15
CA ASN A 73 5.34 -8.89 -1.25
C ASN A 73 4.03 -9.57 -1.65
N ALA A 74 3.60 -9.34 -2.87
CA ALA A 74 2.44 -9.98 -3.48
C ALA A 74 2.70 -10.20 -4.97
N THR A 75 2.25 -11.34 -5.47
CA THR A 75 2.31 -11.67 -6.90
C THR A 75 0.96 -12.20 -7.36
N ALA A 76 0.51 -11.80 -8.56
CA ALA A 76 -0.74 -12.27 -9.15
C ALA A 76 -0.53 -12.57 -10.65
N PRO A 77 -1.08 -13.69 -11.18
CA PRO A 77 -1.00 -13.97 -12.60
C PRO A 77 -1.85 -12.96 -13.39
N VAL A 78 -1.35 -12.51 -14.55
CA VAL A 78 -2.16 -11.74 -15.50
C VAL A 78 -3.07 -12.72 -16.24
N SER A 79 -4.38 -12.47 -16.18
CA SER A 79 -5.39 -13.27 -16.86
C SER A 79 -6.12 -12.39 -17.87
N GLY A 80 -6.10 -12.77 -19.15
CA GLY A 80 -6.73 -12.01 -20.23
C GLY A 80 -5.70 -11.42 -21.18
N SER A 81 -6.08 -10.38 -21.92
CA SER A 81 -5.21 -9.72 -22.90
C SER A 81 -5.42 -8.21 -22.93
N GLY A 82 -4.37 -7.50 -23.37
CA GLY A 82 -4.37 -6.04 -23.46
C GLY A 82 -4.19 -5.34 -22.11
N ASN A 83 -4.14 -4.01 -22.14
CA ASN A 83 -3.76 -3.21 -20.98
C ASN A 83 -4.68 -3.38 -19.76
N GLN A 84 -5.97 -3.72 -19.99
CA GLN A 84 -6.91 -3.92 -18.88
C GLN A 84 -6.49 -5.09 -18.00
N ALA A 85 -5.99 -6.19 -18.60
CA ALA A 85 -5.55 -7.36 -17.85
C ALA A 85 -4.36 -7.04 -16.92
N TYR A 86 -3.47 -6.13 -17.34
CA TYR A 86 -2.35 -5.66 -16.51
C TYR A 86 -2.82 -4.81 -15.33
N VAL A 87 -3.82 -3.95 -15.55
CA VAL A 87 -4.38 -3.13 -14.47
C VAL A 87 -5.15 -3.99 -13.48
N ASP A 88 -5.90 -4.99 -13.94
CA ASP A 88 -6.69 -5.87 -13.07
C ASP A 88 -5.81 -6.79 -12.21
N ALA A 89 -4.60 -7.10 -12.65
CA ALA A 89 -3.64 -7.90 -11.89
C ALA A 89 -2.94 -7.11 -10.76
N LEU A 90 -3.02 -5.77 -10.74
CA LEU A 90 -2.37 -4.86 -9.79
C LEU A 90 -3.34 -4.28 -8.74
#